data_AF-A0AAX4J3M1-F1
#
_entry.id   AF-A0AAX4J3M1-F1
#
_cell.length_a   1.000
_cell.length_b   1.000
_cell.length_c   1.000
_cell.angle_alpha   90.00
_cell.angle_beta   90.00
_cell.angle_gamma   90.00
#
_symmetry.space_group_name_H-M   'P 1'
#
loop_
_entity.id
_entity.type
_entity.pdbx_description
1 polymer ?
#
loop_
_entity_poly.entity_id
_entity_poly.type
_entity_poly.pdbx_seq_one_letter_code
_entity_poly.pdbx_strand_id
1 'polypeptide(L)'
;MVTSFLLLFPLVVMIRSTLKSAFRRHWAVQVLDMAFVAAGVGLGIAMRVFGLTAPATHQGLGCMTTVLLLVQSAAGYQHHVVYMRLRQRPWLSHLHI
;
A
#
# COMPACT_ATOMS: atom_id res chain seq x y z
N MET A 1 1.94 -12.04 3.33
CA MET A 1 1.38 -10.82 3.96
C MET A 1 2.19 -10.33 5.16
N VAL A 2 2.71 -11.21 6.03
CA VAL A 2 3.58 -10.81 7.17
C VAL A 2 4.74 -9.91 6.73
N THR A 3 5.50 -10.30 5.72
CA THR A 3 6.61 -9.49 5.16
C THR A 3 6.16 -8.09 4.76
N SER A 4 4.97 -7.94 4.18
CA SER A 4 4.43 -6.64 3.81
C SER A 4 4.12 -5.80 5.05
N PHE A 5 3.15 -6.22 5.87
CA PHE A 5 2.66 -5.38 6.97
C PHE A 5 3.62 -5.23 8.15
N LEU A 6 4.45 -6.24 8.45
CA LEU A 6 5.36 -6.18 9.60
C LEU A 6 6.75 -5.67 9.22
N LEU A 7 7.24 -5.91 8.00
CA LEU A 7 8.62 -5.57 7.63
C LEU A 7 8.68 -4.39 6.67
N LEU A 8 7.90 -4.39 5.59
CA LEU A 8 7.98 -3.34 4.56
C LEU A 8 7.17 -2.10 4.93
N PHE A 9 5.96 -2.27 5.46
CA PHE A 9 5.08 -1.16 5.79
C PHE A 9 5.71 -0.17 6.80
N PRO A 10 6.40 -0.58 7.88
CA PRO A 10 7.06 0.37 8.78
C PRO A 10 8.14 1.23 8.10
N LEU A 11 8.78 0.72 7.04
CA LEU A 11 9.84 1.44 6.33
C LEU A 11 9.32 2.67 5.57
N VAL A 12 8.00 2.81 5.37
CA VAL A 12 7.43 4.02 4.76
C VAL A 12 7.75 5.29 5.53
N VAL A 13 8.10 5.19 6.83
CA VAL A 13 8.59 6.30 7.67
C VAL A 13 9.80 7.02 7.06
N MET A 14 10.54 6.38 6.15
CA MET A 14 11.61 7.01 5.36
C MET A 14 11.18 8.28 4.62
N ILE A 15 9.88 8.47 4.36
CA ILE A 15 9.35 9.72 3.79
C ILE A 15 9.64 10.94 4.68
N ARG A 16 9.83 10.74 5.99
CA ARG A 16 10.18 11.79 6.96
C ARG A 16 11.65 12.18 6.93
N SER A 17 12.49 11.48 6.18
CA SER A 17 13.90 11.84 6.03
C SER A 17 14.07 13.14 5.22
N THR A 18 15.15 13.86 5.49
CA THR A 18 15.51 15.11 4.79
C THR A 18 16.17 14.89 3.42
N LEU A 19 16.31 13.63 3.00
CA LEU A 19 16.97 13.28 1.76
C LEU A 19 16.12 13.65 0.55
N LYS A 20 16.73 14.21 -0.49
CA LYS A 20 16.05 14.55 -1.76
C LYS A 20 15.37 13.34 -2.42
N SER A 21 15.83 12.13 -2.09
CA SER A 21 15.29 10.85 -2.57
C SER A 21 14.21 10.24 -1.66
N ALA A 22 13.75 10.95 -0.62
CA ALA A 22 12.78 10.43 0.36
C ALA A 22 11.50 9.91 -0.31
N PHE A 23 10.89 10.70 -1.20
CA PHE A 23 9.70 10.27 -1.94
C PHE A 23 9.98 9.05 -2.82
N ARG A 24 11.08 9.04 -3.58
CA ARG A 24 11.45 7.91 -4.45
C ARG A 24 11.60 6.61 -3.67
N ARG A 25 12.23 6.65 -2.49
CA ARG A 25 12.40 5.47 -1.62
C ARG A 25 11.08 5.01 -1.00
N HIS A 26 10.27 5.96 -0.53
CA HIS A 26 8.93 5.66 -0.01
C HIS A 26 8.07 4.96 -1.08
N TRP A 27 8.05 5.52 -2.29
CA TRP A 27 7.33 4.95 -3.43
C TRP A 27 7.85 3.54 -3.80
N ALA A 28 9.17 3.36 -3.85
CA ALA A 28 9.76 2.05 -4.15
C ALA A 28 9.36 0.98 -3.12
N VAL A 29 9.40 1.31 -1.83
CA VAL A 29 8.92 0.40 -0.77
C VAL A 29 7.43 0.12 -0.90
N GLN A 30 6.61 1.14 -1.20
CA GLN A 30 5.17 0.95 -1.39
C GLN A 30 4.83 0.02 -2.57
N VAL A 31 5.56 0.14 -3.68
CA VAL A 31 5.41 -0.78 -4.83
C VAL A 31 5.80 -2.20 -4.46
N LEU A 32 6.93 -2.37 -3.76
CA LEU A 32 7.38 -3.69 -3.30
C LEU A 32 6.40 -4.31 -2.31
N ASP A 33 5.92 -3.52 -1.35
CA ASP A 33 4.89 -3.91 -0.38
C ASP A 33 3.63 -4.39 -1.08
N MET A 34 3.15 -3.63 -2.08
CA MET A 34 1.99 -4.00 -2.88
C MET A 34 2.17 -5.32 -3.63
N ALA A 35 3.38 -5.62 -4.12
CA ALA A 35 3.67 -6.89 -4.78
C ALA A 35 3.52 -8.07 -3.80
N PHE A 36 4.02 -7.94 -2.56
CA PHE A 36 3.84 -8.95 -1.52
C PHE A 36 2.37 -9.09 -1.06
N VAL A 37 1.62 -7.98 -1.04
CA VAL A 37 0.18 -8.00 -0.77
C VAL A 37 -0.57 -8.74 -1.88
N ALA A 38 -0.31 -8.40 -3.14
CA ALA A 38 -0.93 -9.05 -4.30
C ALA A 38 -0.63 -10.56 -4.33
N ALA A 39 0.63 -10.95 -4.10
CA ALA A 39 1.01 -12.35 -3.99
C ALA A 39 0.29 -13.07 -2.82
N GLY A 40 0.16 -12.41 -1.68
CA GLY A 40 -0.53 -12.96 -0.51
C GLY A 40 -2.02 -13.20 -0.75
N VAL A 41 -2.73 -12.23 -1.35
CA VAL A 41 -4.15 -12.39 -1.71
C VAL A 41 -4.30 -13.44 -2.83
N GLY A 42 -3.43 -13.41 -3.85
CA GLY A 42 -3.45 -14.41 -4.92
C GLY A 42 -3.29 -15.84 -4.40
N LEU A 43 -2.35 -16.06 -3.47
CA LEU A 43 -2.19 -17.34 -2.80
C LEU A 43 -3.44 -17.71 -1.96
N GLY A 44 -4.01 -16.75 -1.23
CA GLY A 44 -5.25 -16.95 -0.46
C GLY A 44 -6.43 -17.39 -1.32
N ILE A 45 -6.59 -16.78 -2.50
CA ILE A 45 -7.61 -17.14 -3.48
C ILE A 45 -7.33 -18.54 -4.06
N ALA A 46 -6.09 -18.82 -4.46
CA ALA A 46 -5.70 -20.11 -5.01
C ALA A 46 -5.96 -21.25 -4.01
N MET A 47 -5.56 -21.08 -2.74
CA MET A 47 -5.83 -22.05 -1.67
C MET A 47 -7.33 -22.33 -1.51
N ARG A 48 -8.18 -21.30 -1.59
CA ARG A 48 -9.63 -21.46 -1.54
C ARG A 48 -10.17 -22.28 -2.71
N VAL A 49 -9.64 -22.08 -3.91
CA VAL A 49 -10.01 -22.88 -5.10
C VAL A 49 -9.65 -24.35 -4.93
N PHE A 50 -8.53 -24.66 -4.25
CA PHE A 50 -8.12 -26.03 -3.94
C PHE A 50 -8.75 -26.62 -2.66
N GLY A 51 -9.77 -25.96 -2.08
CA GLY A 51 -10.52 -26.47 -0.93
C GLY A 51 -9.88 -26.22 0.44
N LEU A 52 -8.76 -25.49 0.51
CA LEU A 52 -8.19 -25.03 1.77
C LEU A 52 -8.95 -23.78 2.22
N THR A 53 -9.63 -23.87 3.37
CA THR A 53 -10.46 -22.79 3.88
C THR A 53 -9.77 -22.05 5.01
N ALA A 54 -9.81 -20.72 4.95
CA ALA A 54 -9.53 -19.84 6.07
C ALA A 54 -10.86 -19.19 6.50
N PRO A 55 -10.96 -18.64 7.72
CA PRO A 55 -12.16 -17.93 8.15
C PRO A 55 -12.59 -16.88 7.12
N ALA A 56 -13.89 -16.85 6.78
CA ALA A 56 -14.43 -15.94 5.78
C ALA A 56 -14.15 -14.46 6.13
N THR A 57 -14.11 -14.13 7.42
CA THR A 57 -13.74 -12.82 7.95
C THR A 57 -12.30 -12.46 7.58
N HIS A 58 -11.34 -13.37 7.75
CA HIS A 58 -9.94 -13.13 7.41
C HIS A 58 -9.77 -12.88 5.90
N GLN A 59 -10.43 -13.68 5.06
CA GLN A 59 -10.38 -13.52 3.61
C GLN A 59 -11.03 -12.19 3.16
N GLY A 60 -12.20 -11.86 3.72
CA GLY A 60 -12.90 -10.60 3.43
C GLY A 60 -12.08 -9.37 3.82
N LEU A 61 -11.48 -9.38 5.02
CA LEU A 61 -10.61 -8.30 5.48
C LEU A 61 -9.36 -8.18 4.61
N GLY A 62 -8.70 -9.29 4.28
CA GLY A 62 -7.53 -9.28 3.39
C GLY A 62 -7.83 -8.65 2.03
N CYS A 63 -8.93 -9.05 1.39
CA CYS A 63 -9.37 -8.47 0.12
C CYS A 63 -9.70 -6.97 0.24
N MET A 64 -10.44 -6.59 1.28
CA MET A 64 -10.80 -5.18 1.54
C MET A 64 -9.55 -4.33 1.75
N THR A 65 -8.61 -4.79 2.59
CA THR A 65 -7.34 -4.10 2.84
C THR A 65 -6.52 -3.93 1.57
N THR A 66 -6.47 -4.94 0.69
CA THR A 66 -5.77 -4.80 -0.60
C THR A 66 -6.39 -3.72 -1.49
N VAL A 67 -7.73 -3.65 -1.58
CA VAL A 67 -8.40 -2.58 -2.34
C VAL A 67 -8.10 -1.21 -1.73
N LEU A 68 -8.21 -1.08 -0.41
CA LEU A 68 -7.91 0.19 0.27
C LEU A 68 -6.45 0.62 0.09
N LEU A 69 -5.49 -0.33 0.09
CA LEU A 69 -4.09 -0.04 -0.18
C LEU A 69 -3.85 0.49 -1.59
N LEU A 70 -4.57 -0.02 -2.60
CA LEU A 70 -4.50 0.50 -3.97
C LEU A 70 -5.02 1.94 -4.04
N VAL A 71 -6.18 2.20 -3.42
CA VAL A 71 -6.75 3.55 -3.33
C VAL A 71 -5.79 4.49 -2.62
N GLN A 72 -5.21 4.06 -1.50
CA GLN A 72 -4.28 4.85 -0.70
C GLN A 72 -2.98 5.17 -1.45
N SER A 73 -2.46 4.22 -2.23
CA SER A 73 -1.24 4.41 -3.05
C SER A 73 -1.51 5.37 -4.22
N ALA A 74 -2.66 5.23 -4.89
CA ALA A 74 -3.08 6.15 -5.95
C ALA A 74 -3.28 7.57 -5.42
N ALA A 75 -3.98 7.72 -4.29
CA ALA A 75 -4.18 9.00 -3.62
C ALA A 75 -2.85 9.65 -3.22
N GLY A 76 -1.89 8.86 -2.71
CA GLY A 76 -0.54 9.33 -2.36
C GLY A 76 0.27 9.81 -3.55
N TYR A 77 0.23 9.07 -4.66
CA TYR A 77 0.89 9.46 -5.90
C TYR A 77 0.28 10.75 -6.48
N GLN A 78 -1.05 10.83 -6.57
CA GLN A 78 -1.75 12.01 -7.05
C GLN A 78 -1.48 13.23 -6.15
N HIS A 79 -1.53 13.05 -4.82
CA HIS A 79 -1.14 14.07 -3.86
C HIS A 79 0.26 14.61 -4.16
N HIS A 80 1.24 13.73 -4.35
CA HIS A 80 2.61 14.14 -4.64
C HIS A 80 2.74 14.90 -5.96
N VAL A 81 2.18 14.38 -7.06
CA VAL A 81 2.26 15.01 -8.38
C VAL A 81 1.60 16.39 -8.38
N VAL A 82 0.43 16.52 -7.77
CA VAL A 82 -0.29 17.79 -7.69
C VAL A 82 0.43 18.77 -6.76
N TYR A 83 0.97 18.31 -5.63
CA TYR A 83 1.79 19.13 -4.74
C TYR A 83 3.04 19.66 -5.44
N MET A 84 3.73 18.83 -6.25
CA MET A 84 4.88 19.28 -7.03
C MET A 84 4.51 20.35 -8.06
N ARG A 85 3.31 20.26 -8.66
CA ARG A 85 2.81 21.22 -9.64
C ARG A 85 2.36 22.54 -9.02
N LEU A 86 1.55 22.48 -7.96
CA LEU A 86 0.88 23.65 -7.37
C LEU A 86 1.65 24.28 -6.21
N ARG A 87 2.60 23.54 -5.61
CA ARG A 87 3.28 23.90 -4.34
C ARG A 87 2.33 24.18 -3.17
N GLN A 88 1.10 23.68 -3.26
CA GLN A 88 0.05 23.78 -2.25
C GLN A 88 -0.52 22.39 -1.97
N ARG A 89 -1.06 22.20 -0.76
CA ARG A 89 -1.67 20.94 -0.33
C ARG A 89 -2.98 20.72 -1.10
N PRO A 90 -3.10 19.69 -1.96
CA PRO A 90 -4.35 19.40 -2.65
C PRO A 90 -5.37 18.78 -1.70
N TRP A 91 -6.67 18.87 -2.03
CA TRP A 91 -7.73 18.26 -1.21
C TRP A 91 -7.56 16.74 -1.05
N LEU A 92 -6.99 16.05 -2.06
CA LEU A 92 -6.66 14.62 -2.00
C LEU A 92 -5.75 14.25 -0.82
N SER A 93 -5.04 15.22 -0.27
CA SER A 93 -4.22 15.01 0.91
C SER A 93 -5.03 14.60 2.14
N HIS A 94 -6.33 14.92 2.20
CA HIS A 94 -7.20 14.49 3.31
C HIS A 94 -7.59 13.02 3.20
N LEU A 95 -7.56 12.45 1.99
CA LEU A 95 -7.76 11.03 1.80
C LEU A 95 -6.50 10.24 2.15
N HIS A 96 -5.33 10.80 1.79
CA HIS A 96 -4.04 10.12 1.95
C HIS A 96 -3.37 10.32 3.32
N ILE A 97 -3.55 11.48 3.99
CA ILE A 97 -2.87 11.89 5.23
C ILE A 97 -3.88 12.04 6.34
#